data_AF-A0A520V900-F1
#
_entry.id   AF-A0A520V900-F1
#
_cell.length_a   1.000
_cell.length_b   1.000
_cell.length_c   1.000
_cell.angle_alpha   90.00
_cell.angle_beta   90.00
_cell.angle_gamma   90.00
#
_symmetry.space_group_name_H-M   'P 1'
#
loop_
_entity.id
_entity.type
_entity.pdbx_description
1 polymer ?
#
loop_
_entity_poly.entity_id
_entity_poly.type
_entity_poly.pdbx_seq_one_letter_code
_entity_poly.pdbx_strand_id
1 'polypeptide(L)'
;MANNFFYIIIDILFNTMHIFAILINCFGWAFKKTLRINLLLLLITISSWSILGLFYGVGFCFLTMLHSLSLDFFGPTSIPFSYLDYIILEKLNINTSSNVISLTSIFIFFTALAISLKRNFITKDKTIIWLLWISCICWLIIVNKKGIGFVPDLTNMFIFLTLLASFTLIGKIFQQLLRKDF
;
A
#
# COMPACT_ATOMS: atom_id res chain seq x y z
N MET A 1 -8.86 35.25 -0.08
CA MET A 1 -7.86 35.04 0.98
C MET A 1 -8.17 33.86 1.92
N ALA A 2 -9.44 33.41 2.04
CA ALA A 2 -9.82 32.25 2.84
C ALA A 2 -9.36 30.88 2.28
N ASN A 3 -9.16 30.75 0.94
CA ASN A 3 -8.76 29.48 0.33
C ASN A 3 -7.41 28.94 0.82
N ASN A 4 -6.43 29.80 1.12
CA ASN A 4 -5.10 29.34 1.54
C ASN A 4 -5.10 28.69 2.93
N PHE A 5 -5.92 29.18 3.86
CA PHE A 5 -5.94 28.65 5.23
C PHE A 5 -6.52 27.23 5.26
N PHE A 6 -7.69 27.02 4.64
CA PHE A 6 -8.31 25.70 4.57
C PHE A 6 -7.47 24.71 3.74
N TYR A 7 -6.87 25.18 2.64
CA TYR A 7 -5.94 24.39 1.85
C TYR A 7 -4.78 23.85 2.69
N ILE A 8 -4.09 24.70 3.44
CA ILE A 8 -2.96 24.30 4.28
C ILE A 8 -3.40 23.29 5.34
N ILE A 9 -4.55 23.49 5.98
CA ILE A 9 -5.08 22.56 6.98
C ILE A 9 -5.32 21.18 6.36
N ILE A 10 -5.99 21.12 5.21
CA ILE A 10 -6.31 19.87 4.52
C ILE A 10 -5.03 19.16 4.09
N ASP A 11 -4.08 19.90 3.51
CA ASP A 11 -2.80 19.33 3.10
C ASP A 11 -2.00 18.76 4.27
N ILE A 12 -1.90 19.49 5.39
CA ILE A 12 -1.23 19.02 6.61
C ILE A 12 -1.94 17.79 7.17
N LEU A 13 -3.28 17.79 7.20
CA LEU A 13 -4.08 16.68 7.70
C LEU A 13 -3.81 15.40 6.92
N PHE A 14 -3.94 15.44 5.59
CA PHE A 14 -3.71 14.27 4.74
C PHE A 14 -2.25 13.84 4.74
N ASN A 15 -1.31 14.77 4.75
CA ASN A 15 0.11 14.43 4.89
C ASN A 15 0.38 13.67 6.20
N THR A 16 -0.20 14.16 7.29
CA THR A 16 -0.07 13.53 8.61
C THR A 16 -0.70 12.14 8.61
N MET A 17 -1.90 11.97 8.05
CA MET A 17 -2.55 10.66 7.92
C MET A 17 -1.72 9.66 7.10
N HIS A 18 -1.16 10.08 5.97
CA HIS A 18 -0.30 9.22 5.15
C HIS A 18 0.97 8.80 5.90
N ILE A 19 1.66 9.75 6.54
CA ILE A 19 2.88 9.45 7.32
C ILE A 19 2.54 8.46 8.44
N PHE A 20 1.44 8.66 9.16
CA PHE A 20 1.00 7.69 10.18
C PHE A 20 0.68 6.31 9.58
N ALA A 21 -0.01 6.24 8.44
CA ALA A 21 -0.30 4.99 7.77
C ALA A 21 0.98 4.25 7.33
N ILE A 22 1.94 4.97 6.76
CA ILE A 22 3.26 4.44 6.38
C ILE A 22 4.01 3.93 7.60
N LEU A 23 4.09 4.73 8.68
CA LEU A 23 4.79 4.34 9.90
C LEU A 23 4.16 3.12 10.56
N ILE A 24 2.83 3.05 10.62
CA ILE A 24 2.16 1.87 11.17
C ILE A 24 2.42 0.67 10.27
N ASN A 25 2.28 0.76 8.94
CA ASN A 25 2.59 -0.36 8.05
C ASN A 25 4.04 -0.85 8.19
N CYS A 26 5.01 0.06 8.30
CA CYS A 26 6.43 -0.28 8.36
C CYS A 26 6.88 -0.81 9.73
N PHE A 27 6.33 -0.28 10.83
CA PHE A 27 6.86 -0.50 12.19
C PHE A 27 5.81 -0.91 13.22
N GLY A 28 4.52 -0.87 12.88
CA GLY A 28 3.42 -1.18 13.79
C GLY A 28 3.43 -2.62 14.29
N TRP A 29 4.15 -3.52 13.63
CA TRP A 29 4.40 -4.87 14.11
C TRP A 29 5.34 -4.91 15.32
N ALA A 30 6.11 -3.86 15.64
CA ALA A 30 7.09 -3.85 16.72
C ALA A 30 6.46 -3.97 18.12
N PHE A 31 5.30 -3.36 18.35
CA PHE A 31 4.63 -3.37 19.65
C PHE A 31 3.43 -4.31 19.65
N LYS A 32 3.22 -5.06 20.75
CA LYS A 32 2.08 -5.98 20.89
C LYS A 32 0.73 -5.26 20.78
N LYS A 33 0.63 -4.01 21.28
CA LYS A 33 -0.61 -3.21 21.25
C LYS A 33 -1.02 -2.80 19.84
N THR A 34 -0.06 -2.46 18.98
CA THR A 34 -0.29 -2.00 17.60
C THR A 34 -0.30 -3.13 16.58
N LEU A 35 0.11 -4.34 16.97
CA LEU A 35 0.31 -5.48 16.08
C LEU A 35 -0.94 -5.88 15.27
N ARG A 36 -2.13 -5.82 15.90
CA ARG A 36 -3.40 -6.09 15.20
C ARG A 36 -3.77 -4.98 14.23
N ILE A 37 -3.60 -3.73 14.65
CA ILE A 37 -3.87 -2.55 13.81
C ILE A 37 -2.93 -2.54 12.60
N ASN A 38 -1.67 -2.88 12.80
CA ASN A 38 -0.68 -3.04 11.74
C ASN A 38 -1.12 -4.07 10.70
N LEU A 39 -1.55 -5.26 11.13
CA LEU A 39 -2.02 -6.28 10.19
C LEU A 39 -3.26 -5.82 9.41
N LEU A 40 -4.21 -5.15 10.07
CA LEU A 40 -5.39 -4.58 9.42
C LEU A 40 -5.01 -3.50 8.39
N LEU A 41 -4.13 -2.57 8.73
CA LEU A 41 -3.68 -1.54 7.79
C LEU A 41 -2.89 -2.12 6.62
N LEU A 42 -2.06 -3.14 6.84
CA LEU A 42 -1.38 -3.84 5.77
C LEU A 42 -2.40 -4.50 4.82
N LEU A 43 -3.44 -5.15 5.35
CA LEU A 43 -4.51 -5.74 4.54
C LEU A 43 -5.27 -4.68 3.73
N ILE A 44 -5.61 -3.55 4.34
CA ILE A 44 -6.25 -2.42 3.65
C ILE A 44 -5.33 -1.90 2.54
N THR A 45 -4.04 -1.78 2.80
CA THR A 45 -3.04 -1.26 1.84
C THR A 45 -2.91 -2.17 0.63
N ILE A 46 -2.67 -3.48 0.83
CA ILE A 46 -2.58 -4.42 -0.30
C ILE A 46 -3.91 -4.56 -1.04
N SER A 47 -5.04 -4.46 -0.33
CA SER A 47 -6.37 -4.44 -0.97
C SER A 47 -6.55 -3.18 -1.82
N SER A 48 -6.08 -2.02 -1.37
CA SER A 48 -6.09 -0.79 -2.17
C SER A 48 -5.20 -0.93 -3.41
N TRP A 49 -3.97 -1.43 -3.24
CA TRP A 49 -3.05 -1.58 -4.36
C TRP A 49 -3.52 -2.58 -5.42
N SER A 50 -4.24 -3.62 -5.00
CA SER A 50 -4.67 -4.72 -5.87
C SER A 50 -6.13 -4.59 -6.33
N ILE A 51 -7.10 -4.53 -5.42
CA ILE A 51 -8.54 -4.50 -5.74
C ILE A 51 -8.92 -3.14 -6.33
N LEU A 52 -8.62 -2.04 -5.63
CA LEU A 52 -8.89 -0.71 -6.17
C LEU A 52 -7.96 -0.40 -7.35
N GLY A 53 -6.75 -0.96 -7.34
CA GLY A 53 -5.82 -0.83 -8.45
C GLY A 53 -6.29 -1.45 -9.77
N LEU A 54 -7.28 -2.36 -9.76
CA LEU A 54 -7.95 -2.82 -10.98
C LEU A 54 -8.65 -1.70 -11.75
N PHE A 55 -9.13 -0.67 -11.03
CA PHE A 55 -9.91 0.42 -11.62
C PHE A 55 -9.08 1.69 -11.77
N TYR A 56 -8.25 2.00 -10.77
CA TYR A 56 -7.54 3.27 -10.67
C TYR A 56 -6.03 3.16 -10.96
N GLY A 57 -5.51 1.95 -11.17
CA GLY A 57 -4.10 1.69 -11.45
C GLY A 57 -3.36 0.95 -10.33
N VAL A 58 -2.42 0.08 -10.70
CA VAL A 58 -1.66 -0.73 -9.73
C VAL A 58 -0.86 0.15 -8.76
N GLY A 59 -0.95 -0.16 -7.46
CA GLY A 59 -0.32 0.65 -6.40
C GLY A 59 -1.17 1.81 -5.90
N PHE A 60 -2.43 1.89 -6.35
CA PHE A 60 -3.36 2.95 -5.97
C PHE A 60 -3.63 3.00 -4.46
N CYS A 61 -3.50 4.19 -3.88
CA CYS A 61 -3.87 4.48 -2.49
C CYS A 61 -5.10 5.39 -2.46
N PHE A 62 -6.17 4.95 -1.80
CA PHE A 62 -7.38 5.75 -1.62
C PHE A 62 -7.13 7.09 -0.91
N LEU A 63 -6.19 7.15 0.04
CA LEU A 63 -5.86 8.41 0.72
C LEU A 63 -5.24 9.43 -0.24
N THR A 64 -4.42 9.02 -1.20
CA THR A 64 -3.82 9.93 -2.19
C THR A 64 -4.89 10.53 -3.10
N MET A 65 -5.85 9.71 -3.54
CA MET A 65 -6.98 10.21 -4.32
C MET A 65 -7.82 11.21 -3.53
N LEU A 66 -8.17 10.89 -2.27
CA LEU A 66 -8.90 11.82 -1.42
C LEU A 66 -8.13 13.11 -1.18
N HIS A 67 -6.82 13.03 -0.97
CA HIS A 67 -5.96 14.20 -0.78
C HIS A 67 -5.98 15.09 -2.02
N SER A 68 -5.76 14.52 -3.21
CA SER A 68 -5.80 15.28 -4.48
C SER A 68 -7.17 15.92 -4.69
N LEU A 69 -8.24 15.13 -4.57
CA LEU A 69 -9.61 15.59 -4.81
C LEU A 69 -10.03 16.67 -3.80
N SER A 70 -9.53 16.60 -2.57
CA SER A 70 -9.77 17.61 -1.53
C SER A 70 -9.05 18.93 -1.83
N LEU A 71 -7.83 18.88 -2.37
CA LEU A 71 -7.07 20.08 -2.73
C LEU A 71 -7.59 20.73 -4.03
N ASP A 72 -8.06 19.93 -4.99
CA ASP A 72 -8.60 20.40 -6.27
C ASP A 72 -9.82 21.33 -6.10
N PHE A 73 -10.57 21.19 -4.99
CA PHE A 73 -11.65 22.13 -4.64
C PHE A 73 -11.17 23.57 -4.37
N PHE A 74 -9.90 23.76 -4.03
CA PHE A 74 -9.33 25.07 -3.68
C PHE A 74 -8.42 25.64 -4.78
N GLY A 75 -8.07 24.83 -5.78
CA GLY A 75 -7.27 25.19 -6.95
C GLY A 75 -6.65 23.94 -7.58
N PRO A 76 -6.24 23.99 -8.87
CA PRO A 76 -5.67 22.83 -9.53
C PRO A 76 -4.36 22.41 -8.85
N THR A 77 -4.33 21.18 -8.34
CA THR A 77 -3.14 20.59 -7.73
C THR A 77 -2.87 19.22 -8.30
N SER A 78 -1.67 19.00 -8.82
CA SER A 78 -1.27 17.68 -9.31
C SER A 78 -0.45 16.96 -8.24
N ILE A 79 -1.10 16.31 -7.27
CA ILE A 79 -0.40 15.32 -6.46
C ILE A 79 -0.04 14.15 -7.39
N PRO A 80 1.22 13.69 -7.44
CA PRO A 80 1.58 12.55 -8.26
C PRO A 80 0.85 11.29 -7.77
N PHE A 81 0.70 10.31 -8.68
CA PHE A 81 0.02 9.05 -8.38
C PHE A 81 0.55 8.35 -7.11
N SER A 82 1.86 8.42 -6.89
CA SER A 82 2.53 7.89 -5.70
C SER A 82 2.76 8.99 -4.67
N TYR A 83 2.18 8.81 -3.48
CA TYR A 83 2.45 9.70 -2.36
C TYR A 83 3.92 9.65 -1.90
N LEU A 84 4.60 8.51 -2.07
CA LEU A 84 6.01 8.41 -1.74
C LEU A 84 6.87 9.22 -2.72
N ASP A 85 6.48 9.29 -3.99
CA ASP A 85 7.16 10.16 -4.96
C ASP A 85 6.94 11.63 -4.57
N TYR A 86 5.72 12.00 -4.17
CA TYR A 86 5.41 13.35 -3.66
C TYR A 86 6.32 13.75 -2.49
N ILE A 87 6.44 12.90 -1.46
CA ILE A 87 7.31 13.21 -0.32
C ILE A 87 8.79 13.21 -0.74
N ILE A 88 9.27 12.14 -1.36
CA ILE A 88 10.71 11.89 -1.51
C ILE A 88 11.30 12.77 -2.62
N LEU A 89 10.63 12.84 -3.77
CA LEU A 89 11.14 13.55 -4.94
C LEU A 89 10.82 15.04 -4.87
N GLU A 90 9.57 15.41 -4.57
CA GLU A 90 9.15 16.81 -4.61
C GLU A 90 9.41 17.55 -3.30
N LYS A 91 9.02 16.97 -2.16
CA LYS A 91 9.11 17.66 -0.87
C LYS A 91 10.48 17.61 -0.23
N LEU A 92 11.17 16.47 -0.34
CA LEU A 92 12.52 16.26 0.21
C LEU A 92 13.62 16.52 -0.82
N ASN A 93 13.30 16.70 -2.10
CA ASN A 93 14.26 16.88 -3.20
C ASN A 93 15.36 15.80 -3.24
N ILE A 94 15.01 14.56 -2.91
CA ILE A 94 15.95 13.43 -2.95
C ILE A 94 16.04 12.92 -4.39
N ASN A 95 17.22 12.99 -4.98
CA ASN A 95 17.47 12.55 -6.35
C ASN A 95 17.47 11.00 -6.46
N THR A 96 16.29 10.43 -6.61
CA THR A 96 16.06 8.99 -6.84
C THR A 96 15.00 8.79 -7.92
N SER A 97 14.82 7.56 -8.40
CA SER A 97 13.78 7.28 -9.40
C SER A 97 12.52 6.70 -8.75
N SER A 98 11.35 7.05 -9.30
CA SER A 98 10.05 6.51 -8.86
C SER A 98 10.02 4.97 -8.85
N ASN A 99 10.72 4.32 -9.80
CA ASN A 99 10.82 2.85 -9.82
C ASN A 99 11.57 2.30 -8.59
N VAL A 100 12.68 2.95 -8.17
CA VAL A 100 13.42 2.52 -6.98
C VAL A 100 12.58 2.70 -5.71
N ILE A 101 11.86 3.82 -5.60
CA ILE A 101 10.94 4.07 -4.49
C ILE A 101 9.86 2.98 -4.44
N SER A 102 9.23 2.68 -5.59
CA SER A 102 8.16 1.69 -5.70
C SER A 102 8.62 0.27 -5.34
N LEU A 103 9.77 -0.17 -5.88
CA LEU A 103 10.34 -1.49 -5.58
C LEU A 103 10.71 -1.62 -4.10
N THR A 104 11.32 -0.58 -3.53
CA THR A 104 11.67 -0.54 -2.10
C THR A 104 10.41 -0.62 -1.23
N SER A 105 9.35 0.08 -1.63
CA SER A 105 8.08 0.10 -0.91
C SER A 105 7.41 -1.27 -0.88
N ILE A 106 7.39 -1.98 -2.01
CA ILE A 106 6.86 -3.36 -2.09
C ILE A 106 7.67 -4.29 -1.19
N PHE A 107 9.00 -4.20 -1.24
CA PHE A 107 9.87 -5.04 -0.43
C PHE A 107 9.66 -4.80 1.07
N ILE A 108 9.64 -3.54 1.51
CA ILE A 108 9.38 -3.18 2.91
C ILE A 108 7.96 -3.62 3.32
N PHE A 109 6.97 -3.44 2.45
CA PHE A 109 5.60 -3.85 2.72
C PHE A 109 5.49 -5.37 2.96
N PHE A 110 6.04 -6.20 2.06
CA PHE A 110 5.95 -7.65 2.20
C PHE A 110 6.78 -8.19 3.37
N THR A 111 7.92 -7.56 3.69
CA THR A 111 8.70 -7.92 4.89
C THR A 111 7.94 -7.56 6.18
N ALA A 112 7.33 -6.37 6.25
CA ALA A 112 6.48 -5.99 7.37
C ALA A 112 5.26 -6.91 7.51
N LEU A 113 4.64 -7.32 6.40
CA LEU A 113 3.55 -8.30 6.39
C LEU A 113 4.01 -9.67 6.92
N ALA A 114 5.16 -10.17 6.48
CA ALA A 114 5.70 -11.44 6.96
C ALA A 114 5.97 -11.41 8.48
N ILE A 115 6.57 -10.34 8.98
CA ILE A 115 6.85 -10.17 10.42
C ILE A 115 5.53 -10.04 11.20
N SER A 116 4.59 -9.25 10.69
CA SER A 116 3.26 -9.06 11.28
C SER A 116 2.49 -10.37 11.38
N LEU A 117 2.51 -11.19 10.33
CA LEU A 117 1.85 -12.50 10.30
C LEU A 117 2.47 -13.45 11.33
N LYS A 118 3.81 -13.56 11.36
CA LYS A 118 4.52 -14.40 12.33
C LYS A 118 4.24 -14.01 13.79
N ARG A 119 4.01 -12.71 14.03
CA ARG A 119 3.75 -12.20 15.38
C ARG A 119 2.27 -12.26 15.78
N ASN A 120 1.34 -12.03 14.86
CA ASN A 120 -0.10 -12.15 15.11
C ASN A 120 -0.52 -13.61 15.20
N PHE A 121 0.09 -14.47 14.37
CA PHE A 121 -0.26 -15.87 14.25
C PHE A 121 1.00 -16.72 14.38
N ILE A 122 0.90 -17.85 15.07
CA ILE A 122 1.85 -18.95 14.87
C ILE A 122 1.43 -19.62 13.56
N THR A 123 1.70 -18.99 12.42
CA THR A 123 1.29 -19.48 11.09
C THR A 123 1.86 -20.88 10.85
N LYS A 124 1.05 -21.92 11.12
CA LYS A 124 1.32 -23.32 10.73
C LYS A 124 0.89 -23.60 9.30
N ASP A 125 0.00 -22.77 8.75
CA ASP A 125 -0.49 -22.93 7.38
C ASP A 125 0.59 -22.52 6.37
N LYS A 126 1.26 -23.52 5.80
CA LYS A 126 2.30 -23.35 4.77
C LYS A 126 1.77 -22.61 3.54
N THR A 127 0.48 -22.65 3.26
CA THR A 127 -0.08 -22.00 2.07
C THR A 127 0.01 -20.48 2.13
N ILE A 128 -0.16 -19.86 3.31
CA ILE A 128 0.00 -18.41 3.48
C ILE A 128 1.44 -17.99 3.21
N ILE A 129 2.41 -18.79 3.69
CA ILE A 129 3.84 -18.53 3.47
C ILE A 129 4.16 -18.60 1.97
N TRP A 130 3.68 -19.64 1.27
CA TRP A 130 3.86 -19.76 -0.18
C TRP A 130 3.22 -18.61 -0.95
N LEU A 131 1.97 -18.26 -0.62
CA LEU A 131 1.26 -17.15 -1.26
C LEU A 131 1.95 -15.81 -1.01
N LEU A 132 2.52 -15.59 0.17
CA LEU A 132 3.28 -14.39 0.50
C LEU A 132 4.53 -14.25 -0.37
N TRP A 133 5.32 -15.32 -0.50
CA TRP A 133 6.51 -15.32 -1.34
C TRP A 133 6.19 -15.12 -2.82
N ILE A 134 5.21 -15.87 -3.34
CA ILE A 134 4.76 -15.76 -4.73
C ILE A 134 4.28 -14.33 -5.00
N SER A 135 3.43 -13.78 -4.14
CA SER A 135 2.93 -12.41 -4.29
C SER A 135 4.07 -11.40 -4.26
N CYS A 136 4.99 -11.49 -3.30
CA CYS A 136 6.13 -10.58 -3.21
C CYS A 136 6.96 -10.56 -4.50
N ILE A 137 7.35 -11.73 -5.00
CA ILE A 137 8.16 -11.87 -6.21
C ILE A 137 7.40 -11.35 -7.44
N CYS A 138 6.14 -11.75 -7.60
CA CYS A 138 5.32 -11.32 -8.73
C CYS A 138 5.11 -9.81 -8.74
N TRP A 139 4.83 -9.19 -7.59
CA TRP A 139 4.70 -7.73 -7.46
C TRP A 139 5.99 -7.00 -7.83
N LEU A 140 7.15 -7.46 -7.36
CA LEU A 140 8.45 -6.90 -7.74
C LEU A 140 8.68 -6.98 -9.26
N ILE A 141 8.33 -8.11 -9.90
CA ILE A 141 8.47 -8.27 -11.35
C ILE A 141 7.53 -7.34 -12.12
N ILE A 142 6.25 -7.24 -11.70
CA ILE A 142 5.27 -6.37 -12.35
C ILE A 142 5.73 -4.92 -12.30
N VAL A 143 6.08 -4.45 -11.10
CA VAL A 143 6.45 -3.03 -10.90
C VAL A 143 7.77 -2.71 -11.57
N ASN A 144 8.75 -3.62 -11.56
CA ASN A 144 10.01 -3.39 -12.27
C ASN A 144 9.81 -3.27 -13.79
N LYS A 145 8.83 -3.97 -14.38
CA LYS A 145 8.58 -3.97 -15.83
C LYS A 145 7.65 -2.86 -16.29
N LYS A 146 6.60 -2.56 -15.52
CA LYS A 146 5.51 -1.66 -15.92
C LYS A 146 5.43 -0.38 -15.10
N GLY A 147 6.19 -0.26 -14.01
CA GLY A 147 6.02 0.79 -13.01
C GLY A 147 4.72 0.63 -12.22
N ILE A 148 4.22 1.75 -11.70
CA ILE A 148 2.95 1.86 -10.96
C ILE A 148 1.98 2.77 -11.73
N GLY A 149 0.70 2.74 -11.36
CA GLY A 149 -0.34 3.61 -11.96
C GLY A 149 -0.94 3.13 -13.28
N PHE A 150 -0.42 2.05 -13.87
CA PHE A 150 -1.07 1.43 -15.03
C PHE A 150 -2.31 0.62 -14.59
N VAL A 151 -3.37 0.67 -15.39
CA VAL A 151 -4.56 -0.18 -15.19
C VAL A 151 -4.24 -1.60 -15.68
N PRO A 152 -4.41 -2.64 -14.83
CA PRO A 152 -4.02 -3.99 -15.18
C PRO A 152 -4.93 -4.60 -16.25
N ASP A 153 -4.32 -5.03 -17.35
CA ASP A 153 -4.99 -5.83 -18.38
C ASP A 153 -5.09 -7.29 -17.92
N LEU A 154 -6.31 -7.75 -17.67
CA LEU A 154 -6.61 -9.11 -17.19
C LEU A 154 -6.42 -10.19 -18.26
N THR A 155 -6.27 -9.83 -19.53
CA THR A 155 -5.87 -10.80 -20.57
C THR A 155 -4.42 -11.27 -20.40
N ASN A 156 -3.60 -10.46 -19.72
CA ASN A 156 -2.25 -10.85 -19.36
C ASN A 156 -2.28 -11.86 -18.20
N MET A 157 -2.06 -13.13 -18.54
CA MET A 157 -2.09 -14.25 -17.60
C MET A 157 -1.19 -14.04 -16.37
N PHE A 158 -0.03 -13.39 -16.52
CA PHE A 158 0.87 -13.14 -15.39
C PHE A 158 0.27 -12.13 -14.39
N ILE A 159 -0.33 -11.05 -14.88
CA ILE A 159 -1.00 -10.05 -14.03
C ILE A 159 -2.22 -10.67 -13.35
N PHE A 160 -3.04 -11.40 -14.10
CA PHE A 160 -4.20 -12.10 -13.57
C PHE A 160 -3.83 -13.07 -12.43
N LEU A 161 -2.83 -13.93 -12.65
CA LEU A 161 -2.37 -14.88 -11.62
C LEU A 161 -1.78 -14.19 -10.41
N THR A 162 -1.07 -13.07 -10.59
CA THR A 162 -0.51 -12.28 -9.49
C THR A 162 -1.62 -11.68 -8.62
N LEU A 163 -2.65 -11.12 -9.24
CA LEU A 163 -3.80 -10.56 -8.54
C LEU A 163 -4.60 -11.67 -7.84
N LEU A 164 -4.82 -12.80 -8.50
CA LEU A 164 -5.47 -13.96 -7.89
C LEU A 164 -4.70 -14.48 -6.67
N ALA A 165 -3.37 -14.59 -6.75
CA ALA A 165 -2.51 -14.95 -5.63
C ALA A 165 -2.61 -13.93 -4.48
N SER A 166 -2.65 -12.64 -4.82
CA SER A 166 -2.78 -11.56 -3.84
C SER A 166 -4.15 -11.61 -3.14
N PHE A 167 -5.24 -11.80 -3.89
CA PHE A 167 -6.60 -11.87 -3.33
C PHE A 167 -6.79 -13.12 -2.45
N THR A 168 -6.24 -14.26 -2.87
CA THR A 168 -6.28 -15.48 -2.06
C THR A 168 -5.45 -15.34 -0.78
N LEU A 169 -4.30 -14.66 -0.83
CA LEU A 169 -3.51 -14.32 0.35
C LEU A 169 -4.31 -13.46 1.33
N ILE A 170 -4.90 -12.35 0.84
CA ILE A 170 -5.72 -11.43 1.64
C ILE A 170 -6.88 -12.18 2.29
N GLY A 171 -7.62 -12.97 1.51
CA GLY A 171 -8.76 -13.74 2.01
C GLY A 171 -8.38 -14.73 3.11
N LYS A 172 -7.26 -15.45 2.95
CA LYS A 172 -6.76 -16.38 3.98
C LYS A 172 -6.34 -15.67 5.27
N ILE A 173 -5.62 -14.56 5.16
CA ILE A 173 -5.20 -13.77 6.34
C ILE A 173 -6.44 -13.22 7.05
N PHE A 174 -7.41 -12.71 6.29
CA PHE A 174 -8.67 -12.19 6.84
C PHE A 174 -9.50 -13.28 7.52
N GLN A 175 -9.57 -14.49 6.95
CA GLN A 175 -10.24 -15.62 7.58
C GLN A 175 -9.58 -16.03 8.90
N GLN A 176 -8.24 -16.02 8.98
CA GLN A 176 -7.52 -16.27 10.23
C GLN A 176 -7.80 -15.20 11.27
N LEU A 177 -7.87 -13.93 10.84
CA LEU A 177 -8.24 -12.82 11.71
C LEU A 177 -9.66 -13.00 12.31
N LEU A 178 -10.62 -13.51 11.53
CA LEU A 178 -12.01 -13.71 11.98
C LEU A 178 -12.20 -14.93 12.88
N ARG A 179 -11.38 -15.98 12.75
CA ARG A 179 -11.57 -17.25 13.47
C ARG A 179 -11.40 -17.17 14.99
N LYS A 180 -11.05 -16.01 15.56
CA LYS A 180 -10.76 -15.84 17.00
C LYS A 180 -9.68 -16.80 17.53
N ASP A 181 -8.79 -17.31 16.67
CA ASP A 181 -7.56 -17.99 17.10
C ASP A 181 -6.54 -16.94 17.57
N PHE A 182 -6.94 -16.17 18.58
CA PHE A 182 -6.24 -15.02 19.14
C PHE A 182 -6.00 -15.19 20.63
#